data_AF-A0A969EWG7-F1
#
_entry.id   AF-A0A969EWG7-F1
#
_cell.length_a   1.000
_cell.length_b   1.000
_cell.length_c   1.000
_cell.angle_alpha   90.00
_cell.angle_beta   90.00
_cell.angle_gamma   90.00
#
_symmetry.space_group_name_H-M   'P 1'
#
loop_
_entity.id
_entity.type
_entity.pdbx_description
1 polymer ?
#
loop_
_entity_poly.entity_id
_entity_poly.type
_entity_poly.pdbx_seq_one_letter_code
_entity_poly.pdbx_strand_id
1 'polypeptide(L)'
;MSWAAGDVGDDNAAPTKPTEVLLQTVEVGEHTAQFYIGYGPDVAVLGFSVPNQAAQKRYFPLYGSTYAGIPPVTLEVFVSQTENEMWVNSSWSGYEVLAYHRLGTEQCITRFGEIESFEEPVPQAISGESKDFPPMDPAQVSKVATIEYGE
;
A
#
# COMPACT_ATOMS: atom_id res chain seq x y z
N MET A 1 0.35 -59.02 -15.00
CA MET A 1 0.66 -57.84 -15.85
C MET A 1 -0.13 -56.68 -15.31
N SER A 2 0.61 -55.68 -14.81
CA SER A 2 0.10 -54.43 -14.24
C SER A 2 -0.24 -53.46 -15.38
N TRP A 3 -1.25 -52.63 -15.19
CA TRP A 3 -1.38 -51.34 -15.87
C TRP A 3 -1.95 -50.35 -14.85
N ALA A 4 -1.16 -49.30 -14.63
CA ALA A 4 -1.38 -48.25 -13.65
C ALA A 4 -2.11 -47.06 -14.27
N ALA A 5 -2.86 -46.38 -13.38
CA ALA A 5 -3.04 -44.94 -13.22
C ALA A 5 -3.38 -44.05 -14.42
N GLY A 6 -4.51 -43.38 -14.28
CA GLY A 6 -4.75 -42.03 -14.78
C GLY A 6 -5.57 -41.28 -13.74
N ASP A 7 -4.88 -40.84 -12.68
CA ASP A 7 -5.43 -39.89 -11.71
C ASP A 7 -5.45 -38.52 -12.41
N VAL A 8 -6.63 -38.04 -12.76
CA VAL A 8 -6.81 -36.71 -13.32
C VAL A 8 -6.78 -35.76 -12.12
N GLY A 9 -5.58 -35.28 -11.80
CA GLY A 9 -5.35 -34.27 -10.78
C GLY A 9 -6.21 -33.05 -11.07
N ASP A 10 -7.08 -32.74 -10.13
CA ASP A 10 -7.86 -31.52 -10.00
C ASP A 10 -6.87 -30.36 -9.83
N ASP A 11 -6.53 -29.67 -10.92
CA ASP A 11 -5.64 -28.49 -10.92
C ASP A 11 -6.39 -27.22 -10.48
N ASN A 12 -7.32 -27.35 -9.53
CA ASN A 12 -7.86 -26.23 -8.76
C ASN A 12 -6.89 -25.90 -7.63
N ALA A 13 -5.70 -25.40 -7.99
CA ALA A 13 -4.89 -24.67 -7.04
C ALA A 13 -5.71 -23.47 -6.56
N ALA A 14 -6.15 -23.49 -5.30
CA ALA A 14 -6.78 -22.33 -4.67
C ALA A 14 -5.88 -21.10 -4.91
N PRO A 15 -6.44 -19.92 -5.24
CA PRO A 15 -5.63 -18.73 -5.47
C PRO A 15 -4.74 -18.53 -4.25
N THR A 16 -3.41 -18.55 -4.48
CA THR A 16 -2.43 -18.33 -3.43
C THR A 16 -2.77 -17.02 -2.75
N LYS A 17 -3.13 -17.10 -1.47
CA LYS A 17 -3.50 -15.93 -0.67
C LYS A 17 -2.41 -14.85 -0.81
N PRO A 18 -2.77 -13.57 -0.96
CA PRO A 18 -1.79 -12.51 -1.08
C PRO A 18 -0.77 -12.57 0.05
N THR A 19 0.51 -12.53 -0.28
CA THR A 19 1.60 -12.50 0.70
C THR A 19 1.99 -11.07 0.95
N GLU A 20 2.03 -10.67 2.22
CA GLU A 20 2.46 -9.34 2.62
C GLU A 20 3.89 -9.38 3.16
N VAL A 21 4.75 -8.50 2.67
CA VAL A 21 6.09 -8.24 3.19
C VAL A 21 6.11 -6.84 3.81
N LEU A 22 6.28 -6.77 5.12
CA LEU A 22 6.45 -5.51 5.84
C LEU A 22 7.80 -4.89 5.49
N LEU A 23 7.77 -3.64 5.02
CA LEU A 23 8.97 -2.83 4.78
C LEU A 23 9.37 -2.10 6.06
N GLN A 24 8.44 -1.32 6.63
CA GLN A 24 8.69 -0.54 7.83
C GLN A 24 7.39 -0.19 8.56
N THR A 25 7.48 -0.05 9.87
CA THR A 25 6.43 0.54 10.70
C THR A 25 6.83 1.97 11.08
N VAL A 26 5.91 2.91 10.91
CA VAL A 26 6.10 4.34 11.18
C VAL A 26 5.02 4.76 12.18
N GLU A 27 5.44 5.33 13.30
CA GLU A 27 4.51 5.95 14.26
C GLU A 27 4.21 7.39 13.82
N VAL A 28 2.93 7.75 13.84
CA VAL A 28 2.42 9.09 13.53
C VAL A 28 1.40 9.48 14.60
N GLY A 29 1.86 10.26 15.58
CA GLY A 29 1.06 10.59 16.76
C GLY A 29 0.62 9.34 17.50
N GLU A 30 -0.70 9.14 17.63
CA GLU A 30 -1.29 7.95 18.26
C GLU A 30 -1.57 6.80 17.27
N HIS A 31 -1.20 6.99 16.00
CA HIS A 31 -1.46 6.02 14.94
C HIS A 31 -0.18 5.33 14.48
N THR A 32 -0.34 4.09 14.03
CA THR A 32 0.75 3.32 13.44
C THR A 32 0.45 3.07 11.97
N ALA A 33 1.38 3.42 11.08
CA ALA A 33 1.32 3.10 9.66
C ALA A 33 2.34 2.01 9.32
N GLN A 34 1.88 0.93 8.69
CA GLN A 34 2.74 -0.17 8.24
C GLN A 34 2.87 -0.13 6.72
N PHE A 35 4.08 0.12 6.21
CA PHE A 35 4.39 0.11 4.79
C PHE A 35 4.75 -1.30 4.34
N TYR A 36 4.24 -1.74 3.20
CA TYR A 36 4.34 -3.13 2.77
C TYR A 36 4.44 -3.27 1.25
N ILE A 37 4.96 -4.42 0.81
CA ILE A 37 4.70 -4.98 -0.53
C ILE A 37 3.76 -6.18 -0.41
N GLY A 38 2.63 -6.13 -1.10
CA GLY A 38 1.69 -7.24 -1.24
C GLY A 38 1.90 -7.95 -2.57
N TYR A 39 2.04 -9.27 -2.55
CA TYR A 39 2.18 -10.11 -3.74
C TYR A 39 0.93 -10.97 -3.94
N GLY A 40 0.26 -10.81 -5.08
CA GLY A 40 -0.73 -11.74 -5.61
C GLY A 40 -0.12 -12.60 -6.73
N PRO A 41 -0.91 -13.47 -7.39
CA PRO A 41 -0.42 -14.36 -8.44
C PRO A 41 0.36 -13.66 -9.57
N ASP A 42 -0.16 -12.53 -10.06
CA ASP A 42 0.43 -11.78 -11.20
C ASP A 42 0.62 -10.29 -10.90
N VAL A 43 0.51 -9.90 -9.63
CA VAL A 43 0.47 -8.50 -9.21
C VAL A 43 1.34 -8.28 -7.97
N ALA A 44 2.02 -7.14 -7.93
CA ALA A 44 2.63 -6.61 -6.73
C ALA A 44 2.02 -5.24 -6.42
N VAL A 45 1.74 -4.98 -5.14
CA VAL A 45 1.18 -3.73 -4.64
C VAL A 45 2.14 -3.17 -3.60
N LEU A 46 2.64 -1.96 -3.83
CA LEU A 46 3.22 -1.15 -2.78
C LEU A 46 2.09 -0.39 -2.10
N GLY A 47 2.02 -0.48 -0.78
CA GLY A 47 0.96 0.15 -0.01
C GLY A 47 1.40 0.52 1.40
N PHE A 48 0.49 1.16 2.12
CA PHE A 48 0.57 1.22 3.57
C PHE A 48 -0.77 0.80 4.17
N SER A 49 -0.77 0.49 5.45
CA SER A 49 -1.97 0.19 6.19
C SER A 49 -1.98 0.89 7.54
N VAL A 50 -3.18 1.25 7.99
CA VAL A 50 -3.42 1.87 9.30
C VAL A 50 -4.51 1.06 10.00
N PRO A 51 -4.40 0.80 11.31
CA PRO A 51 -5.50 0.21 12.07
C PRO A 51 -6.72 1.14 12.12
N ASN A 52 -7.92 0.63 11.89
CA ASN A 52 -9.15 1.36 12.18
C ASN A 52 -9.47 1.35 13.68
N GLN A 53 -10.61 1.94 14.07
CA GLN A 53 -11.06 2.01 15.47
C GLN A 53 -11.29 0.63 16.12
N ALA A 54 -11.54 -0.41 15.31
CA ALA A 54 -11.68 -1.79 15.78
C ALA A 54 -10.34 -2.54 15.81
N ALA A 55 -9.21 -1.84 15.68
CA ALA A 55 -7.85 -2.39 15.53
C ALA A 55 -7.70 -3.35 14.34
N GLN A 56 -8.57 -3.23 13.32
CA GLN A 56 -8.45 -3.98 12.09
C GLN A 56 -7.55 -3.24 11.12
N LYS A 57 -6.62 -3.97 10.49
CA LYS A 57 -5.71 -3.43 9.50
C LYS A 57 -6.49 -3.04 8.24
N ARG A 58 -6.38 -1.78 7.84
CA ARG A 58 -7.01 -1.21 6.64
C ARG A 58 -5.94 -0.78 5.66
N TYR A 59 -6.06 -1.21 4.40
CA TYR A 59 -5.00 -1.11 3.41
C TYR A 59 -5.27 0.01 2.40
N PHE A 60 -4.21 0.71 2.03
CA PHE A 60 -4.21 1.82 1.07
C PHE A 60 -3.11 1.58 0.02
N PRO A 61 -3.48 1.08 -1.17
CA PRO A 61 -2.55 0.88 -2.27
C PRO A 61 -1.98 2.21 -2.79
N LEU A 62 -0.66 2.29 -2.92
CA LEU A 62 0.05 3.45 -3.46
C LEU A 62 0.41 3.26 -4.95
N TYR A 63 0.80 2.03 -5.28
CA TYR A 63 1.24 1.65 -6.60
C TYR A 63 0.96 0.17 -6.82
N GLY A 64 0.46 -0.17 -8.01
CA GLY A 64 0.22 -1.54 -8.44
C GLY A 64 0.96 -1.82 -9.73
N SER A 65 1.52 -3.02 -9.85
CA SER A 65 2.24 -3.47 -11.04
C SER A 65 1.89 -4.91 -11.33
N THR A 66 1.67 -5.24 -12.61
CA THR A 66 1.50 -6.61 -13.07
C THR A 66 2.81 -7.10 -13.69
N TYR A 67 3.20 -8.34 -13.37
CA TYR A 67 4.37 -9.06 -13.90
C TYR A 67 5.77 -8.46 -13.62
N ALA A 68 5.91 -7.13 -13.52
CA ALA A 68 7.18 -6.43 -13.38
C ALA A 68 7.64 -6.25 -11.92
N GLY A 69 6.79 -6.58 -10.95
CA GLY A 69 7.06 -6.30 -9.55
C GLY A 69 7.07 -4.80 -9.25
N ILE A 70 7.55 -4.44 -8.06
CA ILE A 70 7.71 -3.05 -7.64
C ILE A 70 9.12 -2.58 -8.05
N PRO A 71 9.27 -1.47 -8.79
CA PRO A 71 10.59 -0.90 -9.07
C PRO A 71 11.28 -0.41 -7.78
N PRO A 72 12.62 -0.27 -7.77
CA PRO A 72 13.33 0.36 -6.67
C PRO A 72 12.77 1.76 -6.36
N VAL A 73 12.58 2.07 -5.08
CA VAL A 73 11.97 3.32 -4.63
C VAL A 73 12.45 3.71 -3.25
N THR A 74 12.61 5.01 -3.05
CA THR A 74 12.72 5.64 -1.74
C THR A 74 11.42 6.34 -1.44
N LEU A 75 10.79 6.02 -0.32
CA LEU A 75 9.63 6.73 0.20
C LEU A 75 10.04 7.68 1.30
N GLU A 76 9.52 8.88 1.27
CA GLU A 76 9.63 9.83 2.37
C GLU A 76 8.24 10.05 2.97
N VAL A 77 8.14 9.83 4.28
CA VAL A 77 6.88 10.00 5.01
C VAL A 77 6.93 11.31 5.77
N PHE A 78 5.98 12.18 5.49
CA PHE A 78 5.80 13.47 6.14
C PHE A 78 4.50 13.49 6.91
N VAL A 79 4.48 14.17 8.05
CA VAL A 79 3.30 14.29 8.91
C VAL A 79 3.06 15.75 9.25
N SER A 80 1.80 16.15 9.40
CA SER A 80 1.44 17.49 9.87
C SER A 80 1.91 17.71 11.31
N GLN A 81 2.04 18.97 11.74
CA GLN A 81 2.35 19.32 13.13
C GLN A 81 1.33 18.77 14.15
N THR A 82 0.09 18.55 13.71
CA THR A 82 -0.98 17.95 14.51
C THR A 82 -1.01 16.43 14.44
N GLU A 83 -0.06 15.81 13.72
CA GLU A 83 0.17 14.36 13.63
C GLU A 83 -1.07 13.56 13.22
N ASN A 84 -1.95 14.17 12.42
CA ASN A 84 -3.22 13.59 11.97
C ASN A 84 -3.34 13.55 10.44
N GLU A 85 -2.37 14.10 9.73
CA GLU A 85 -2.27 14.07 8.27
C GLU A 85 -0.90 13.53 7.89
N MET A 86 -0.88 12.65 6.90
CA MET A 86 0.32 11.98 6.41
C MET A 86 0.41 12.10 4.90
N TRP A 87 1.59 12.49 4.41
CA TRP A 87 1.97 12.46 3.00
C TRP A 87 3.05 11.41 2.77
N VAL A 88 2.93 10.70 1.66
CA VAL A 88 3.95 9.73 1.22
C VAL A 88 4.48 10.20 -0.12
N ASN A 89 5.73 10.63 -0.14
CA ASN A 89 6.44 10.99 -1.35
C ASN A 89 7.29 9.82 -1.85
N SER A 90 7.59 9.81 -3.14
CA SER A 90 8.49 8.81 -3.74
C SER A 90 9.61 9.45 -4.54
N SER A 91 10.71 8.71 -4.72
CA SER A 91 11.83 9.10 -5.59
C SER A 91 11.55 8.93 -7.09
N TRP A 92 10.39 8.38 -7.48
CA TRP A 92 10.05 8.18 -8.88
C TRP A 92 9.67 9.49 -9.57
N SER A 93 10.33 9.80 -10.68
CA SER A 93 9.99 10.95 -11.50
C SER A 93 8.59 10.83 -12.09
N GLY A 94 7.79 11.90 -11.97
CA GLY A 94 6.38 11.93 -12.37
C GLY A 94 5.43 11.25 -11.38
N TYR A 95 5.95 10.77 -10.24
CA TYR A 95 5.20 10.09 -9.17
C TYR A 95 5.68 10.57 -7.79
N GLU A 96 6.00 11.86 -7.67
CA GLU A 96 6.65 12.42 -6.50
C GLU A 96 5.76 12.34 -5.24
N VAL A 97 4.43 12.40 -5.40
CA VAL A 97 3.45 12.21 -4.31
C VAL A 97 2.60 10.98 -4.62
N LEU A 98 2.64 9.98 -3.72
CA LEU A 98 1.89 8.74 -3.86
C LEU A 98 0.60 8.72 -3.03
N ALA A 99 0.62 9.35 -1.86
CA ALA A 99 -0.56 9.41 -1.00
C ALA A 99 -0.64 10.67 -0.13
N TYR A 100 -1.89 11.04 0.15
CA TYR A 100 -2.29 11.84 1.30
C TYR A 100 -3.33 11.05 2.10
N HIS A 101 -3.15 10.96 3.41
CA HIS A 101 -4.08 10.28 4.30
C HIS A 101 -4.34 11.12 5.54
N ARG A 102 -5.62 11.30 5.85
CA ARG A 102 -6.04 11.82 7.15
C ARG A 102 -6.20 10.63 8.09
N LEU A 103 -5.29 10.53 9.06
CA LEU A 103 -5.27 9.43 10.01
C LEU A 103 -6.56 9.37 10.83
N GLY A 104 -6.98 8.15 11.17
CA GLY A 104 -8.28 7.89 11.80
C GLY A 104 -9.47 7.92 10.85
N THR A 105 -9.26 8.09 9.55
CA THR A 105 -10.30 7.94 8.52
C THR A 105 -10.08 6.68 7.68
N GLU A 106 -11.11 6.23 6.96
CA GLU A 106 -10.98 5.14 5.99
C GLU A 106 -10.72 5.67 4.57
N GLN A 107 -10.37 6.95 4.41
CA GLN A 107 -10.18 7.59 3.10
C GLN A 107 -8.72 7.97 2.86
N CYS A 108 -8.24 7.79 1.64
CA CYS A 108 -6.90 8.19 1.22
C CYS A 108 -6.94 8.74 -0.20
N ILE A 109 -6.24 9.84 -0.45
CA ILE A 109 -6.03 10.33 -1.81
C ILE A 109 -4.75 9.68 -2.31
N THR A 110 -4.84 9.04 -3.47
CA THR A 110 -3.71 8.39 -4.15
C THR A 110 -3.72 8.79 -5.62
N ARG A 111 -2.76 8.29 -6.39
CA ARG A 111 -2.78 8.41 -7.86
C ARG A 111 -4.03 7.82 -8.52
N PHE A 112 -4.76 6.94 -7.83
CA PHE A 112 -6.00 6.35 -8.32
C PHE A 112 -7.22 7.22 -8.03
N GLY A 113 -7.03 8.39 -7.41
CA GLY A 113 -8.08 9.23 -6.84
C GLY A 113 -8.22 9.05 -5.34
N GLU A 114 -9.27 9.63 -4.79
CA GLU A 114 -9.74 9.37 -3.42
C GLU A 114 -10.35 7.96 -3.36
N ILE A 115 -9.72 7.10 -2.57
CA ILE A 115 -10.11 5.71 -2.36
C ILE A 115 -10.56 5.51 -0.92
N GLU A 116 -11.46 4.55 -0.73
CA GLU A 116 -11.71 3.94 0.58
C GLU A 116 -10.68 2.86 0.87
N SER A 117 -10.53 2.54 2.16
CA SER A 117 -9.61 1.50 2.60
C SER A 117 -10.08 0.10 2.22
N PHE A 118 -9.12 -0.80 1.99
CA PHE A 118 -9.37 -2.20 1.65
C PHE A 118 -9.14 -3.13 2.84
N GLU A 119 -9.74 -4.32 2.78
CA GLU A 119 -9.55 -5.40 3.77
C GLU A 119 -8.33 -6.29 3.47
N GLU A 120 -7.82 -6.22 2.25
CA GLU A 120 -6.71 -7.04 1.78
C GLU A 120 -5.58 -6.17 1.21
N PRO A 121 -4.31 -6.60 1.33
CA PRO A 121 -3.15 -5.85 0.83
C PRO A 121 -3.08 -5.81 -0.70
N VAL A 122 -3.77 -6.72 -1.38
CA VAL A 122 -3.80 -6.82 -2.85
C VAL A 122 -5.26 -6.85 -3.29
N PRO A 123 -5.92 -5.70 -3.43
CA PRO A 123 -7.31 -5.66 -3.87
C PRO A 123 -7.44 -6.04 -5.34
N GLN A 124 -8.59 -6.60 -5.71
CA GLN A 124 -8.89 -7.03 -7.08
C GLN A 124 -9.01 -5.86 -8.06
N ALA A 125 -9.46 -4.70 -7.57
CA ALA A 125 -9.60 -3.47 -8.35
C ALA A 125 -9.28 -2.26 -7.47
N ILE A 126 -8.63 -1.26 -8.07
CA ILE A 126 -8.33 0.01 -7.41
C ILE A 126 -8.83 1.12 -8.32
N SER A 127 -9.77 1.91 -7.82
CA SER A 127 -10.31 3.09 -8.49
C SER A 127 -10.86 4.04 -7.44
N GLY A 128 -10.60 5.32 -7.60
CA GLY A 128 -11.10 6.37 -6.73
C GLY A 128 -11.73 7.53 -7.52
N GLU A 129 -12.33 8.46 -6.79
CA GLU A 129 -12.83 9.71 -7.37
C GLU A 129 -11.65 10.65 -7.65
N SER A 130 -11.64 11.31 -8.82
CA SER A 130 -10.57 12.24 -9.16
C SER A 130 -10.48 13.37 -8.13
N LYS A 131 -9.33 13.49 -7.47
CA LYS A 131 -9.09 14.51 -6.45
C LYS A 131 -7.63 14.92 -6.42
N ASP A 132 -7.39 16.22 -6.34
CA ASP A 132 -6.04 16.75 -6.21
C ASP A 132 -5.49 16.46 -4.81
N PHE A 133 -4.19 16.22 -4.74
CA PHE A 133 -3.50 16.12 -3.46
C PHE A 133 -3.55 17.46 -2.71
N PRO A 134 -3.85 17.45 -1.40
CA PRO A 134 -3.67 18.63 -0.58
C PRO A 134 -2.22 19.11 -0.62
N PRO A 135 -1.98 20.43 -0.72
CA PRO A 135 -0.62 20.96 -0.76
C PRO A 135 0.13 20.62 0.53
N MET A 136 1.35 20.13 0.40
CA MET A 136 2.24 19.91 1.53
C MET A 136 3.08 21.18 1.75
N ASP A 137 2.76 21.96 2.79
CA ASP A 137 3.58 23.11 3.19
C ASP A 137 4.80 22.60 3.98
N PRO A 138 6.04 22.73 3.46
CA PRO A 138 7.24 22.26 4.15
C PRO A 138 7.48 22.90 5.53
N ALA A 139 6.88 24.06 5.81
CA ALA A 139 6.95 24.70 7.12
C ALA A 139 5.99 24.09 8.15
N GLN A 140 4.98 23.33 7.70
CA GLN A 140 3.91 22.76 8.53
C GLN A 140 3.96 21.23 8.61
N VAL A 141 4.98 20.60 8.01
CA VAL A 141 5.18 19.15 8.06
C VAL A 141 6.57 18.79 8.57
N SER A 142 6.69 17.60 9.15
CA SER A 142 7.97 17.01 9.55
C SER A 142 8.17 15.68 8.84
N LYS A 143 9.37 15.42 8.34
CA LYS A 143 9.74 14.09 7.83
C LYS A 143 9.95 13.15 9.01
N VAL A 144 9.25 12.03 9.03
CA VAL A 144 9.31 11.03 10.13
C VAL A 144 9.94 9.72 9.71
N ALA A 145 9.98 9.41 8.41
CA ALA A 145 10.63 8.21 7.91
C ALA A 145 11.19 8.38 6.49
N THR A 146 12.23 7.61 6.22
CA THR A 146 12.74 7.31 4.87
C THR A 146 12.78 5.80 4.74
N ILE A 147 12.07 5.26 3.75
CA ILE A 147 11.91 3.81 3.53
C ILE A 147 12.49 3.50 2.16
N GLU A 148 13.43 2.57 2.09
CA GLU A 148 14.07 2.14 0.84
C GLU A 148 13.63 0.73 0.48
N TYR A 149 13.34 0.50 -0.79
CA TYR A 149 13.00 -0.81 -1.33
C TYR A 149 13.67 -0.97 -2.70
N GLY A 150 14.32 -2.12 -2.93
CA GLY A 150 15.09 -2.38 -4.14
C GLY A 150 16.40 -1.59 -4.17
N GLU A 151 17.52 -2.28 -4.35
CA GLU A 151 18.86 -1.67 -4.48
C GLU A 151 19.08 -1.04 -5.87
#